data_AF-A0A174JR62-F1
#
_entry.id   AF-A0A174JR62-F1
#
_cell.length_a   1.000
_cell.length_b   1.000
_cell.length_c   1.000
_cell.angle_alpha   90.00
_cell.angle_beta   90.00
_cell.angle_gamma   90.00
#
_symmetry.space_group_name_H-M   'P 1'
#
loop_
_entity.id
_entity.type
_entity.pdbx_description
1 polymer ?
#
loop_
_entity_poly.entity_id
_entity_poly.type
_entity_poly.pdbx_seq_one_letter_code
_entity_poly.pdbx_strand_id
1 'polypeptide(L)'
;MKNKLSYLIGVACLLCYTSTFTSCVNGVDDEYLEQKFTENNGTDEEGDELPDLNGDYSIEGDYELIMTCNGEPLEGKKVVMAVDETNESATITFAAAETDLESIIGLIPGANLIQGLGLKYTGNSPVPGEKEITITNVPLFRNGMNYMFKGSYIQPTYTMDYEGKIEDEKLTVDINYELTNQKLAGTWNLAPVNTNAMMEGINCVTTSPLWINWDSQVAIDPGYIEGVDNLKQQPNGIFTYLIVILGDPIMADYLPINLPVQKWISNLLKSVTAKPNGGMYAIYSYSGDLEHPQWSSSDGMPHNAMRYYYDPEKPDEKIHLELNSGLLIDIIQGFITPVSRGTRAEIDYGNTKEIAKQLVKLLVPMLEKGIPCDYELNGDKLILNIDGVALRDILAKLVELANDPAAKTVINEFLDSQSLGAYKENIALLLSTLPNALKYQNYDEKSGVGSGECTYVKLGLKFVKE
;
A
#
# COMPACT_ATOMS: atom_id res chain seq x y z
N MET A 1 -12.98 9.61 20.99
CA MET A 1 -11.85 10.26 20.31
C MET A 1 -11.31 9.25 19.32
N LYS A 2 -11.76 9.32 18.06
CA LYS A 2 -11.36 8.41 16.99
C LYS A 2 -10.46 9.19 16.03
N ASN A 3 -9.37 8.55 15.61
CA ASN A 3 -8.53 8.89 14.45
C ASN A 3 -7.92 10.29 14.37
N LYS A 4 -6.83 10.50 15.13
CA LYS A 4 -5.85 11.56 14.85
C LYS A 4 -4.51 11.04 14.28
N LEU A 5 -4.44 9.75 13.94
CA LEU A 5 -3.27 9.08 13.34
C LEU A 5 -3.32 9.01 11.81
N SER A 6 -4.51 9.20 11.22
CA SER A 6 -4.77 9.16 9.78
C SER A 6 -4.12 10.30 8.98
N TYR A 7 -3.56 11.33 9.62
CA TYR A 7 -3.25 12.61 8.96
C TYR A 7 -1.82 12.82 8.46
N LEU A 8 -0.91 11.85 8.63
CA LEU A 8 0.41 11.94 7.99
C LEU A 8 0.36 11.59 6.48
N ILE A 9 -0.74 10.97 6.00
CA ILE A 9 -0.97 10.49 4.61
C ILE A 9 0.21 9.68 4.10
N GLY A 10 0.21 8.35 4.26
CA GLY A 10 1.19 7.55 3.52
C GLY A 10 2.66 7.95 3.74
N VAL A 11 3.05 8.47 4.92
CA VAL A 11 4.47 8.73 5.24
C VAL A 11 5.33 7.48 5.11
N ALA A 12 4.73 6.31 5.06
CA ALA A 12 5.20 5.30 4.14
C ALA A 12 3.97 4.50 3.72
N CYS A 13 3.87 4.01 2.49
CA CYS A 13 2.97 2.88 2.21
C CYS A 13 3.37 1.61 3.01
N LEU A 14 4.42 1.70 3.83
CA LEU A 14 4.81 0.77 4.90
C LEU A 14 4.23 1.10 6.30
N LEU A 15 3.41 2.14 6.46
CA LEU A 15 2.83 2.56 7.77
C LEU A 15 1.27 2.54 7.82
N CYS A 16 0.59 1.92 6.84
CA CYS A 16 -0.88 1.88 6.75
C CYS A 16 -1.43 0.50 7.14
N TYR A 17 -2.35 0.26 8.07
CA TYR A 17 -3.09 1.06 9.06
C TYR A 17 -3.84 0.05 9.98
N THR A 18 -4.22 0.52 11.16
CA THR A 18 -5.00 -0.14 12.21
C THR A 18 -6.51 0.03 12.00
N SER A 19 -7.23 -1.00 11.55
CA SER A 19 -8.68 -1.10 11.79
C SER A 19 -9.14 -2.55 11.82
N THR A 20 -10.11 -2.79 12.69
CA THR A 20 -10.54 -4.06 13.27
C THR A 20 -11.07 -5.09 12.26
N PHE A 21 -10.46 -6.28 12.20
CA PHE A 21 -11.06 -7.48 11.62
C PHE A 21 -11.20 -8.56 12.70
N THR A 22 -12.41 -9.10 12.85
CA THR A 22 -12.71 -10.20 13.77
C THR A 22 -12.34 -11.52 13.09
N SER A 23 -11.46 -12.30 13.71
CA SER A 23 -11.08 -13.64 13.27
C SER A 23 -12.23 -14.63 13.43
N CYS A 24 -12.52 -15.43 12.40
CA CYS A 24 -13.11 -16.76 12.57
C CYS A 24 -12.34 -17.73 11.67
N VAL A 25 -11.62 -18.67 12.29
CA VAL A 25 -11.12 -19.90 11.65
C VAL A 25 -11.76 -21.07 12.39
N ASN A 26 -12.21 -22.05 11.60
CA ASN A 26 -12.21 -23.51 11.82
C ASN A 26 -13.06 -24.06 10.67
N GLY A 27 -12.57 -24.86 9.73
CA GLY A 27 -11.56 -25.91 9.78
C GLY A 27 -12.27 -27.17 9.29
N VAL A 28 -11.80 -27.82 8.21
CA VAL A 28 -12.25 -29.17 7.86
C VAL A 28 -11.12 -29.93 7.17
N ASP A 29 -10.99 -31.18 7.61
CA ASP A 29 -9.96 -32.18 7.40
C ASP A 29 -9.70 -32.58 5.95
N ASP A 30 -8.43 -32.90 5.68
CA ASP A 30 -7.93 -33.61 4.50
C ASP A 30 -8.38 -35.08 4.52
N GLU A 31 -9.10 -35.52 3.48
CA GLU A 31 -9.20 -36.94 3.14
C GLU A 31 -8.73 -37.20 1.69
N TYR A 32 -7.80 -38.15 1.60
CA TYR A 32 -7.08 -38.61 0.42
C TYR A 32 -8.02 -39.03 -0.72
N LEU A 33 -7.84 -38.46 -1.91
CA LEU A 33 -8.41 -38.99 -3.16
C LEU A 33 -7.46 -40.01 -3.80
N GLU A 34 -7.76 -41.30 -3.60
CA GLU A 34 -7.34 -42.36 -4.52
C GLU A 34 -8.39 -42.56 -5.64
N GLN A 35 -7.89 -42.80 -6.85
CA GLN A 35 -8.64 -43.16 -8.06
C GLN A 35 -9.66 -44.29 -7.82
N LYS A 36 -10.89 -44.12 -8.34
CA LYS A 36 -11.55 -45.14 -9.18
C LYS A 36 -12.48 -44.52 -10.20
N PHE A 37 -12.21 -44.79 -11.47
CA PHE A 37 -13.23 -44.82 -12.51
C PHE A 37 -14.21 -45.95 -12.17
N THR A 38 -15.47 -45.62 -11.98
CA THR A 38 -16.56 -46.58 -12.07
C THR A 38 -17.61 -46.03 -13.02
N GLU A 39 -17.50 -46.46 -14.28
CA GLU A 39 -18.64 -46.56 -15.18
C GLU A 39 -19.69 -47.43 -14.49
N ASN A 40 -20.82 -46.84 -14.09
CA ASN A 40 -21.98 -47.60 -13.67
C ASN A 40 -22.93 -47.71 -14.85
N ASN A 41 -23.03 -48.94 -15.37
CA ASN A 41 -24.12 -49.37 -16.25
C ASN A 41 -25.46 -49.17 -15.54
N GLY A 42 -26.26 -48.23 -16.03
CA GLY A 42 -27.65 -47.98 -15.63
C GLY A 42 -28.40 -47.33 -16.78
N THR A 43 -29.51 -47.94 -17.18
CA THR A 43 -30.33 -47.66 -18.35
C THR A 43 -31.13 -46.35 -18.29
N ASP A 44 -31.16 -45.65 -19.43
CA ASP A 44 -32.16 -44.68 -19.90
C ASP A 44 -32.64 -43.59 -18.93
N GLU A 45 -31.88 -42.48 -18.83
CA GLU A 45 -32.43 -41.13 -18.59
C GLU A 45 -31.74 -40.17 -19.59
N GLU A 46 -32.49 -39.18 -20.08
CA GLU A 46 -32.04 -38.17 -21.05
C GLU A 46 -30.66 -37.63 -20.63
N GLY A 47 -29.70 -37.62 -21.57
CA GLY A 47 -28.32 -37.31 -21.26
C GLY A 47 -28.20 -36.03 -20.44
N ASP A 48 -27.81 -36.17 -19.17
CA ASP A 48 -27.59 -35.05 -18.26
C ASP A 48 -26.70 -34.04 -18.97
N GLU A 49 -27.30 -32.89 -19.32
CA GLU A 49 -26.59 -31.80 -19.97
C GLU A 49 -25.42 -31.41 -19.08
N LEU A 50 -24.20 -31.48 -19.63
CA LEU A 50 -23.01 -31.13 -18.88
C LEU A 50 -23.16 -29.68 -18.39
N PRO A 51 -22.85 -29.39 -17.12
CA PRO A 51 -22.91 -28.01 -16.64
C PRO A 51 -21.92 -27.16 -17.43
N ASP A 52 -22.31 -25.94 -17.76
CA ASP A 52 -21.41 -24.97 -18.37
C ASP A 52 -20.43 -24.46 -17.30
N LEU A 53 -19.15 -24.75 -17.51
CA LEU A 53 -18.06 -24.33 -16.63
C LEU A 53 -17.26 -23.15 -17.23
N ASN A 54 -17.65 -22.68 -18.42
CA ASN A 54 -16.97 -21.57 -19.09
C ASN A 54 -17.43 -20.25 -18.49
N GLY A 55 -16.51 -19.37 -18.14
CA GLY A 55 -16.88 -18.03 -17.70
C GLY A 55 -15.85 -17.34 -16.83
N ASP A 56 -16.25 -16.15 -16.36
CA ASP A 56 -15.48 -15.33 -15.42
C ASP A 56 -15.95 -15.60 -13.98
N TYR A 57 -15.09 -16.22 -13.19
CA TYR A 57 -15.28 -16.39 -11.74
C TYR A 57 -14.62 -15.21 -11.02
N SER A 58 -15.40 -14.26 -10.54
CA SER A 58 -14.92 -13.09 -9.79
C SER A 58 -16.07 -12.36 -9.08
N ILE A 59 -15.77 -11.29 -8.33
CA ILE A 59 -16.79 -10.52 -7.60
C ILE A 59 -17.81 -9.80 -8.51
N GLU A 60 -17.41 -9.46 -9.74
CA GLU A 60 -18.27 -8.84 -10.77
C GLU A 60 -18.50 -9.77 -11.98
N GLY A 61 -18.01 -11.02 -11.90
CA GLY A 61 -18.06 -11.99 -12.98
C GLY A 61 -19.41 -12.72 -13.09
N ASP A 62 -19.44 -13.71 -13.98
CA ASP A 62 -20.61 -14.57 -14.20
C ASP A 62 -20.88 -15.46 -12.98
N TYR A 63 -19.82 -15.83 -12.25
CA TYR A 63 -19.83 -16.83 -11.18
C TYR A 63 -19.04 -16.39 -9.94
N GLU A 64 -19.36 -16.96 -8.78
CA GLU A 64 -18.69 -16.65 -7.52
C GLU A 64 -17.28 -17.28 -7.45
N LEU A 65 -16.30 -16.51 -6.96
CA LEU A 65 -14.94 -16.98 -6.65
C LEU A 65 -14.64 -16.84 -5.16
N ILE A 66 -14.18 -17.92 -4.54
CA ILE A 66 -13.41 -17.89 -3.30
C ILE A 66 -11.99 -18.33 -3.62
N MET A 67 -11.02 -17.50 -3.25
CA MET A 67 -9.61 -17.82 -3.43
C MET A 67 -8.87 -17.72 -2.10
N THR A 68 -8.11 -18.77 -1.79
CA THR A 68 -7.07 -18.68 -0.77
C THR A 68 -5.70 -18.75 -1.41
N CYS A 69 -4.74 -18.09 -0.78
CA CYS A 69 -3.36 -18.11 -1.17
C CYS A 69 -2.49 -18.34 0.07
N ASN A 70 -1.71 -19.42 0.08
CA ASN A 70 -0.87 -19.84 1.19
C ASN A 70 -1.64 -19.95 2.52
N GLY A 71 -2.86 -20.50 2.45
CA GLY A 71 -3.74 -20.74 3.60
C GLY A 71 -4.54 -19.52 4.07
N GLU A 72 -4.45 -18.38 3.38
CA GLU A 72 -5.17 -17.16 3.76
C GLU A 72 -6.03 -16.61 2.62
N PRO A 73 -7.18 -15.96 2.90
CA PRO A 73 -8.03 -15.38 1.85
C PRO A 73 -7.26 -14.40 0.94
N LEU A 74 -7.61 -14.40 -0.35
CA LEU A 74 -7.07 -13.47 -1.33
C LEU A 74 -8.18 -12.86 -2.19
N GLU A 75 -8.53 -11.61 -1.86
CA GLU A 75 -9.59 -10.86 -2.54
C GLU A 75 -9.11 -10.15 -3.81
N GLY A 76 -10.08 -9.67 -4.61
CA GLY A 76 -9.83 -8.88 -5.82
C GLY A 76 -9.19 -9.68 -6.95
N LYS A 77 -9.47 -11.00 -7.01
CA LYS A 77 -8.95 -11.92 -8.02
C LYS A 77 -10.07 -12.41 -8.92
N LYS A 78 -9.63 -12.98 -10.05
CA LYS A 78 -10.46 -13.48 -11.13
C LYS A 78 -9.86 -14.77 -11.66
N VAL A 79 -10.73 -15.72 -12.00
CA VAL A 79 -10.37 -16.92 -12.75
C VAL A 79 -11.24 -16.99 -14.00
N VAL A 80 -10.62 -17.09 -15.17
CA VAL A 80 -11.34 -17.42 -16.41
C VAL A 80 -11.11 -18.88 -16.71
N MET A 81 -12.20 -19.63 -16.87
CA MET A 81 -12.15 -21.02 -17.30
C MET A 81 -12.68 -21.16 -18.73
N ALA A 82 -11.93 -21.91 -19.54
CA ALA A 82 -12.36 -22.36 -20.85
C ALA A 82 -12.20 -23.88 -20.90
N VAL A 83 -13.31 -24.61 -20.87
CA VAL A 83 -13.34 -26.07 -20.84
C VAL A 83 -13.54 -26.65 -22.24
N ASP A 84 -13.06 -27.88 -22.45
CA ASP A 84 -13.32 -28.60 -23.70
C ASP A 84 -14.78 -29.09 -23.80
N GLU A 85 -15.17 -29.57 -24.98
CA GLU A 85 -16.53 -30.06 -25.27
C GLU A 85 -16.97 -31.24 -24.38
N THR A 86 -16.03 -31.87 -23.68
CA THR A 86 -16.24 -33.06 -22.84
C THR A 86 -16.15 -32.76 -21.34
N ASN A 87 -15.84 -31.53 -20.93
CA ASN A 87 -15.48 -31.14 -19.57
C ASN A 87 -14.39 -32.04 -18.93
N GLU A 88 -13.44 -32.53 -19.74
CA GLU A 88 -12.33 -33.38 -19.27
C GLU A 88 -11.05 -32.58 -19.05
N SER A 89 -10.91 -31.44 -19.74
CA SER A 89 -9.78 -30.53 -19.56
C SER A 89 -10.19 -29.07 -19.67
N ALA A 90 -9.38 -28.20 -19.07
CA ALA A 90 -9.56 -26.76 -19.08
C ALA A 90 -8.28 -26.01 -19.44
N THR A 91 -8.46 -24.83 -20.01
CA THR A 91 -7.51 -23.72 -19.91
C THR A 91 -7.97 -22.80 -18.79
N ILE A 92 -7.11 -22.58 -17.80
CA ILE A 92 -7.41 -21.77 -16.62
C ILE A 92 -6.49 -20.55 -16.64
N THR A 93 -7.09 -19.36 -16.55
CA THR A 93 -6.36 -18.10 -16.48
C THR A 93 -6.62 -17.41 -15.14
N PHE A 94 -5.58 -17.22 -14.35
CA PHE A 94 -5.61 -16.47 -13.09
C PHE A 94 -5.19 -15.03 -13.30
N ALA A 95 -5.99 -14.07 -12.83
CA ALA A 95 -5.73 -12.64 -12.96
C ALA A 95 -6.29 -11.84 -11.76
N ALA A 96 -6.03 -10.53 -11.73
CA ALA A 96 -6.79 -9.61 -10.89
C ALA A 96 -8.13 -9.24 -11.54
N ALA A 97 -9.14 -9.01 -10.70
CA ALA A 97 -10.32 -8.27 -11.13
C ALA A 97 -9.99 -6.76 -11.24
N GLU A 98 -10.67 -6.03 -12.12
CA GLU A 98 -10.58 -4.57 -12.14
C GLU A 98 -11.14 -4.03 -10.81
N THR A 99 -10.41 -3.11 -10.18
CA THR A 99 -10.88 -2.39 -9.00
C THR A 99 -11.24 -0.96 -9.38
N ASP A 100 -12.53 -0.64 -9.28
CA ASP A 100 -13.06 0.71 -9.50
C ASP A 100 -13.18 1.49 -8.18
N LEU A 101 -12.08 2.08 -7.73
CA LEU A 101 -12.06 2.91 -6.52
C LEU A 101 -12.94 4.14 -6.67
N GLU A 102 -13.10 4.66 -7.88
CA GLU A 102 -13.94 5.84 -8.13
C GLU A 102 -15.40 5.57 -7.79
N SER A 103 -15.93 4.42 -8.23
CA SER A 103 -17.29 3.99 -7.91
C SER A 103 -17.45 3.74 -6.40
N ILE A 104 -16.49 3.05 -5.78
CA ILE A 104 -16.53 2.71 -4.35
C ILE A 104 -16.51 3.97 -3.48
N ILE A 105 -15.61 4.91 -3.79
CA ILE A 105 -15.49 6.19 -3.08
C ILE A 105 -16.68 7.11 -3.37
N GLY A 106 -17.19 7.08 -4.60
CA GLY A 106 -18.33 7.90 -5.04
C GLY A 106 -19.62 7.64 -4.26
N LEU A 107 -19.74 6.48 -3.60
CA LEU A 107 -20.84 6.16 -2.69
C LEU A 107 -20.78 6.94 -1.37
N ILE A 108 -19.64 7.55 -1.04
CA ILE A 108 -19.43 8.25 0.23
C ILE A 108 -20.00 9.68 0.12
N PRO A 109 -20.92 10.10 1.01
CA PRO A 109 -21.53 11.42 0.95
C PRO A 109 -20.49 12.55 0.98
N GLY A 110 -20.44 13.34 -0.10
CA GLY A 110 -19.50 14.48 -0.24
C GLY A 110 -18.26 14.19 -1.07
N ALA A 111 -18.08 12.96 -1.58
CA ALA A 111 -16.95 12.55 -2.41
C ALA A 111 -17.13 12.83 -3.92
N ASN A 112 -18.17 13.58 -4.33
CA ASN A 112 -18.48 13.89 -5.74
C ASN A 112 -17.33 14.58 -6.52
N LEU A 113 -16.32 15.09 -5.82
CA LEU A 113 -15.13 15.68 -6.44
C LEU A 113 -14.19 14.63 -7.07
N ILE A 114 -14.35 13.36 -6.71
CA ILE A 114 -13.49 12.25 -7.13
C ILE A 114 -14.04 11.56 -8.40
N GLN A 115 -15.30 11.81 -8.76
CA GLN A 115 -15.88 11.35 -10.02
C GLN A 115 -15.21 11.98 -11.25
N GLY A 116 -14.92 11.15 -12.24
CA GLY A 116 -14.24 11.47 -13.49
C GLY A 116 -12.72 11.59 -13.39
N LEU A 117 -12.10 11.08 -12.31
CA LEU A 117 -10.65 11.14 -12.13
C LEU A 117 -9.92 9.94 -12.74
N GLY A 118 -10.62 8.83 -13.00
CA GLY A 118 -10.04 7.63 -13.62
C GLY A 118 -9.30 6.75 -12.62
N LEU A 119 -9.81 6.64 -11.39
CA LEU A 119 -9.24 5.79 -10.33
C LEU A 119 -9.71 4.33 -10.49
N LYS A 120 -9.33 3.73 -11.61
CA LYS A 120 -9.52 2.31 -11.90
C LYS A 120 -8.18 1.66 -12.16
N TYR A 121 -8.00 0.43 -11.70
CA TYR A 121 -6.77 -0.32 -11.92
C TYR A 121 -7.02 -1.82 -11.89
N THR A 122 -6.14 -2.57 -12.57
CA THR A 122 -6.10 -4.03 -12.49
C THR A 122 -4.76 -4.45 -11.89
N GLY A 123 -4.83 -5.10 -10.73
CA GLY A 123 -3.66 -5.54 -9.97
C GLY A 123 -2.89 -6.70 -10.64
N ASN A 124 -2.20 -7.49 -9.82
CA ASN A 124 -1.53 -8.71 -10.27
C ASN A 124 -2.41 -9.94 -10.04
N SER A 125 -2.05 -11.03 -10.71
CA SER A 125 -2.57 -12.37 -10.48
C SER A 125 -2.38 -12.81 -9.00
N PRO A 126 -2.77 -14.04 -8.65
CA PRO A 126 -2.52 -14.58 -7.33
C PRO A 126 -1.04 -14.58 -6.94
N VAL A 127 -0.11 -14.61 -7.91
CA VAL A 127 1.33 -14.40 -7.67
C VAL A 127 1.69 -12.93 -7.91
N PRO A 128 2.27 -12.22 -6.92
CA PRO A 128 2.65 -10.81 -7.07
C PRO A 128 3.72 -10.64 -8.14
N GLY A 129 3.60 -9.58 -8.93
CA GLY A 129 4.49 -9.29 -10.07
C GLY A 129 4.09 -9.94 -11.39
N GLU A 130 3.20 -10.93 -11.38
CA GLU A 130 2.65 -11.56 -12.58
C GLU A 130 1.27 -10.99 -12.88
N LYS A 131 1.06 -10.47 -14.10
CA LYS A 131 -0.24 -9.90 -14.48
C LYS A 131 -1.31 -10.97 -14.70
N GLU A 132 -0.93 -12.05 -15.37
CA GLU A 132 -1.82 -13.11 -15.77
C GLU A 132 -1.05 -14.43 -15.79
N ILE A 133 -1.66 -15.50 -15.30
CA ILE A 133 -1.09 -16.86 -15.34
C ILE A 133 -2.09 -17.75 -16.06
N THR A 134 -1.72 -18.21 -17.26
CA THR A 134 -2.54 -19.13 -18.07
C THR A 134 -1.93 -20.53 -18.09
N ILE A 135 -2.73 -21.51 -17.70
CA ILE A 135 -2.33 -22.93 -17.71
C ILE A 135 -3.29 -23.69 -18.62
N THR A 136 -2.74 -24.31 -19.65
CA THR A 136 -3.51 -25.07 -20.65
C THR A 136 -3.51 -26.56 -20.34
N ASN A 137 -4.56 -27.27 -20.78
CA ASN A 137 -4.70 -28.73 -20.64
C ASN A 137 -4.70 -29.19 -19.18
N VAL A 138 -5.35 -28.43 -18.29
CA VAL A 138 -5.54 -28.81 -16.89
C VAL A 138 -6.59 -29.91 -16.84
N PRO A 139 -6.27 -31.11 -16.31
CA PRO A 139 -7.26 -32.18 -16.19
C PRO A 139 -8.37 -31.80 -15.20
N LEU A 140 -9.62 -32.05 -15.60
CA LEU A 140 -10.79 -31.91 -14.75
C LEU A 140 -11.26 -33.29 -14.28
N PHE A 141 -11.61 -33.39 -13.01
CA PHE A 141 -12.12 -34.60 -12.39
C PHE A 141 -13.57 -34.37 -11.97
N ARG A 142 -14.49 -35.07 -12.63
CA ARG A 142 -15.93 -34.98 -12.35
C ARG A 142 -16.33 -35.88 -11.17
N ASN A 143 -17.13 -35.35 -10.26
CA ASN A 143 -17.80 -36.09 -9.19
C ASN A 143 -19.28 -35.65 -9.13
N GLY A 144 -20.16 -36.37 -9.84
CA GLY A 144 -21.54 -35.94 -10.03
C GLY A 144 -21.63 -34.67 -10.89
N MET A 145 -22.21 -33.60 -10.34
CA MET A 145 -22.25 -32.26 -10.97
C MET A 145 -21.04 -31.39 -10.61
N ASN A 146 -20.20 -31.85 -9.69
CA ASN A 146 -19.07 -31.08 -9.16
C ASN A 146 -17.80 -31.42 -9.93
N TYR A 147 -16.90 -30.45 -10.04
CA TYR A 147 -15.62 -30.62 -10.74
C TYR A 147 -14.46 -30.24 -9.83
N MET A 148 -13.35 -30.94 -9.97
CA MET A 148 -12.11 -30.66 -9.28
C MET A 148 -10.95 -30.60 -10.26
N PHE A 149 -9.97 -29.76 -9.99
CA PHE A 149 -8.71 -29.72 -10.71
C PHE A 149 -7.56 -29.46 -9.76
N LYS A 150 -6.38 -29.94 -10.12
CA LYS A 150 -5.15 -29.61 -9.40
C LYS A 150 -3.95 -29.72 -10.31
N GLY A 151 -2.89 -29.01 -9.97
CA GLY A 151 -1.64 -29.05 -10.71
C GLY A 151 -0.53 -28.23 -10.07
N SER A 152 0.57 -28.16 -10.79
CA SER A 152 1.74 -27.37 -10.43
C SER A 152 2.23 -26.61 -11.65
N TYR A 153 2.72 -25.40 -11.43
CA TYR A 153 3.21 -24.48 -12.45
C TYR A 153 4.55 -23.90 -11.99
N ILE A 154 5.62 -24.25 -12.71
CA ILE A 154 6.98 -23.88 -12.36
C ILE A 154 7.42 -22.74 -13.28
N GLN A 155 7.87 -21.64 -12.67
CA GLN A 155 8.45 -20.49 -13.35
C GLN A 155 9.85 -20.20 -12.81
N PRO A 156 10.68 -19.40 -13.50
CA PRO A 156 12.00 -19.02 -13.02
C PRO A 156 11.98 -18.26 -11.68
N THR A 157 10.88 -17.55 -11.41
CA THR A 157 10.73 -16.64 -10.26
C THR A 157 9.91 -17.25 -9.12
N TYR A 158 9.14 -18.31 -9.36
CA TYR A 158 8.31 -18.97 -8.36
C TYR A 158 7.90 -20.39 -8.80
N THR A 159 7.52 -21.22 -7.83
CA THR A 159 6.79 -22.47 -8.06
C THR A 159 5.42 -22.34 -7.44
N MET A 160 4.36 -22.66 -8.18
CA MET A 160 2.97 -22.53 -7.75
C MET A 160 2.25 -23.88 -7.85
N ASP A 161 1.66 -24.32 -6.75
CA ASP A 161 0.69 -25.41 -6.72
C ASP A 161 -0.72 -24.82 -6.61
N TYR A 162 -1.68 -25.45 -7.26
CA TYR A 162 -3.07 -25.01 -7.25
C TYR A 162 -4.02 -26.19 -7.18
N GLU A 163 -5.11 -26.00 -6.46
CA GLU A 163 -6.23 -26.92 -6.36
C GLU A 163 -7.53 -26.11 -6.45
N GLY A 164 -8.49 -26.60 -7.21
CA GLY A 164 -9.76 -25.93 -7.39
C GLY A 164 -10.93 -26.88 -7.40
N LYS A 165 -12.07 -26.39 -6.93
CA LYS A 165 -13.33 -27.12 -6.78
C LYS A 165 -14.49 -26.24 -7.24
N ILE A 166 -15.33 -26.78 -8.13
CA ILE A 166 -16.54 -26.13 -8.62
C ILE A 166 -17.74 -26.89 -8.08
N GLU A 167 -18.57 -26.20 -7.31
CA GLU A 167 -19.85 -26.70 -6.77
C GLU A 167 -20.88 -25.57 -6.83
N ASP A 168 -22.11 -25.85 -7.25
CA ASP A 168 -23.21 -24.88 -7.26
C ASP A 168 -22.83 -23.51 -7.88
N GLU A 169 -22.21 -23.52 -9.07
CA GLU A 169 -21.77 -22.31 -9.80
C GLU A 169 -20.74 -21.44 -9.05
N LYS A 170 -20.07 -22.02 -8.06
CA LYS A 170 -19.04 -21.37 -7.25
C LYS A 170 -17.72 -22.10 -7.40
N LEU A 171 -16.67 -21.34 -7.72
CA LEU A 171 -15.30 -21.84 -7.76
C LEU A 171 -14.59 -21.49 -6.44
N THR A 172 -14.07 -22.52 -5.78
CA THR A 172 -13.10 -22.37 -4.70
C THR A 172 -11.72 -22.77 -5.22
N VAL A 173 -10.71 -21.91 -5.06
CA VAL A 173 -9.33 -22.21 -5.45
C VAL A 173 -8.37 -21.95 -4.29
N ASP A 174 -7.51 -22.92 -4.04
CA ASP A 174 -6.38 -22.79 -3.12
C ASP A 174 -5.08 -22.76 -3.92
N ILE A 175 -4.27 -21.73 -3.70
CA ILE A 175 -2.99 -21.53 -4.39
C ILE A 175 -1.87 -21.47 -3.36
N ASN A 176 -0.81 -22.23 -3.56
CA ASN A 176 0.39 -22.16 -2.74
C ASN A 176 1.59 -21.85 -3.63
N TYR A 177 2.45 -20.92 -3.24
CA TYR A 177 3.68 -20.66 -4.00
C TYR A 177 4.80 -20.15 -3.11
N GLU A 178 6.04 -20.33 -3.58
CA GLU A 178 7.22 -19.69 -3.00
C GLU A 178 7.98 -18.92 -4.07
N LEU A 179 8.48 -17.74 -3.70
CA LEU A 179 9.40 -16.99 -4.56
C LEU A 179 10.76 -17.70 -4.62
N THR A 180 11.46 -17.61 -5.74
CA THR A 180 12.81 -18.18 -5.84
C THR A 180 13.84 -17.31 -5.10
N ASN A 181 13.65 -15.99 -5.09
CA ASN A 181 14.49 -15.06 -4.34
C ASN A 181 13.99 -14.90 -2.91
N GLN A 182 14.85 -15.22 -1.94
CA GLN A 182 14.53 -15.26 -0.51
C GLN A 182 15.32 -14.23 0.32
N LYS A 183 15.99 -13.26 -0.30
CA LYS A 183 16.90 -12.32 0.38
C LYS A 183 16.25 -11.54 1.53
N LEU A 184 15.00 -11.10 1.34
CA LEU A 184 14.25 -10.36 2.34
C LEU A 184 13.51 -11.27 3.34
N ALA A 185 13.45 -12.58 3.12
CA ALA A 185 12.64 -13.45 3.96
C ALA A 185 13.12 -13.45 5.43
N GLY A 186 12.14 -13.40 6.33
CA GLY A 186 12.34 -13.36 7.78
C GLY A 186 11.69 -12.14 8.43
N THR A 187 11.84 -12.08 9.76
CA THR A 187 11.32 -11.00 10.59
C THR A 187 12.37 -9.91 10.78
N TRP A 188 11.97 -8.69 10.49
CA TRP A 188 12.76 -7.47 10.57
C TRP A 188 12.14 -6.59 11.66
N ASN A 189 12.82 -6.50 12.79
CA ASN A 189 12.42 -5.60 13.87
C ASN A 189 12.75 -4.17 13.50
N LEU A 190 11.88 -3.24 13.88
CA LEU A 190 12.15 -1.83 13.68
C LEU A 190 13.43 -1.45 14.43
N ALA A 191 14.33 -0.71 13.78
CA ALA A 191 15.61 -0.37 14.37
C ALA A 191 15.41 0.49 15.65
N PRO A 192 16.28 0.35 16.66
CA PRO A 192 16.19 1.15 17.87
C PRO A 192 16.17 2.66 17.56
N VAL A 193 15.43 3.41 18.37
CA VAL A 193 15.39 4.88 18.28
C VAL A 193 16.79 5.45 18.49
N ASN A 194 17.24 6.29 17.57
CA ASN A 194 18.50 7.01 17.66
C ASN A 194 18.30 8.49 17.30
N THR A 195 18.04 9.31 18.32
CA THR A 195 17.80 10.76 18.20
C THR A 195 18.85 11.60 18.93
N ASN A 196 20.03 11.05 19.23
CA ASN A 196 21.06 11.79 19.97
C ASN A 196 21.66 12.91 19.12
N ALA A 197 21.09 14.12 19.22
CA ALA A 197 21.49 15.31 18.49
C ALA A 197 22.89 15.81 18.88
N MET A 198 23.37 15.44 20.08
CA MET A 198 24.70 15.79 20.57
C MET A 198 25.80 14.90 19.98
N MET A 199 25.46 13.79 19.34
CA MET A 199 26.43 12.93 18.66
C MET A 199 26.73 13.44 17.25
N GLU A 200 28.02 13.55 16.94
CA GLU A 200 28.48 13.94 15.62
C GLU A 200 27.94 12.98 14.54
N GLY A 201 27.36 13.55 13.48
CA GLY A 201 26.86 12.81 12.33
C GLY A 201 25.43 12.28 12.43
N ILE A 202 24.71 12.48 13.55
CA ILE A 202 23.27 12.17 13.64
C ILE A 202 22.44 13.28 12.97
N ASN A 203 21.68 12.92 11.94
CA ASN A 203 20.79 13.81 11.20
C ASN A 203 19.61 13.01 10.63
N CYS A 204 18.73 13.65 9.85
CA CYS A 204 17.56 12.97 9.28
C CYS A 204 17.86 11.77 8.37
N VAL A 205 19.08 11.66 7.82
CA VAL A 205 19.52 10.54 6.97
C VAL A 205 20.06 9.38 7.81
N THR A 206 20.73 9.68 8.92
CA THR A 206 21.43 8.68 9.74
C THR A 206 20.63 8.23 10.97
N THR A 207 19.63 9.00 11.41
CA THR A 207 18.70 8.66 12.50
C THR A 207 17.88 7.39 12.20
N SER A 208 17.28 6.83 13.25
CA SER A 208 16.47 5.62 13.19
C SER A 208 15.33 5.69 14.22
N PRO A 209 14.23 4.96 14.00
CA PRO A 209 13.97 4.09 12.83
C PRO A 209 13.57 4.79 11.53
N LEU A 210 12.94 5.97 11.59
CA LEU A 210 12.57 6.76 10.42
C LEU A 210 13.79 7.49 9.88
N TRP A 211 13.96 7.54 8.55
CA TRP A 211 14.97 8.39 7.93
C TRP A 211 14.43 9.05 6.66
N ILE A 212 15.00 10.20 6.32
CA ILE A 212 14.59 11.05 5.21
C ILE A 212 15.85 11.61 4.53
N ASN A 213 15.87 11.58 3.20
CA ASN A 213 16.90 12.23 2.40
C ASN A 213 16.28 12.89 1.17
N TRP A 214 16.25 14.20 1.16
CA TRP A 214 15.75 15.01 0.07
C TRP A 214 16.93 15.63 -0.69
N ASP A 215 16.98 15.39 -2.01
CA ASP A 215 17.99 15.96 -2.91
C ASP A 215 17.71 17.43 -3.25
N SER A 216 17.58 18.27 -2.23
CA SER A 216 17.41 19.72 -2.41
C SER A 216 18.03 20.52 -1.27
N GLN A 217 18.71 21.60 -1.64
CA GLN A 217 19.22 22.63 -0.75
C GLN A 217 18.35 23.90 -0.79
N VAL A 218 17.23 23.87 -1.52
CA VAL A 218 16.29 25.00 -1.59
C VAL A 218 15.63 25.20 -0.24
N ALA A 219 15.64 26.44 0.25
CA ALA A 219 14.99 26.76 1.51
C ALA A 219 13.47 26.58 1.40
N ILE A 220 12.90 25.85 2.36
CA ILE A 220 11.47 25.79 2.61
C ILE A 220 11.19 26.71 3.79
N ASP A 221 10.14 27.52 3.69
CA ASP A 221 9.78 28.51 4.71
C ASP A 221 8.40 28.20 5.29
N PRO A 222 8.31 27.59 6.49
CA PRO A 222 7.04 27.40 7.18
C PRO A 222 6.63 28.64 7.99
N GLY A 223 7.33 29.77 7.84
CA GLY A 223 7.09 30.99 8.61
C GLY A 223 7.59 30.91 10.05
N TYR A 224 7.22 31.92 10.83
CA TYR A 224 7.59 32.01 12.24
C TYR A 224 6.65 31.17 13.10
N ILE A 225 7.21 30.34 13.97
CA ILE A 225 6.49 29.62 15.03
C ILE A 225 7.15 30.02 16.35
N GLU A 226 6.36 30.49 17.30
CA GLU A 226 6.87 30.92 18.59
C GLU A 226 7.65 29.80 19.28
N GLY A 227 8.89 30.11 19.68
CA GLY A 227 9.77 29.16 20.34
C GLY A 227 10.51 28.21 19.39
N VAL A 228 10.35 28.35 18.08
CA VAL A 228 11.03 27.52 17.09
C VAL A 228 11.85 28.40 16.15
N ASP A 229 13.18 28.33 16.30
CA ASP A 229 14.10 29.12 15.51
C ASP A 229 14.59 28.38 14.26
N ASN A 230 15.08 29.15 13.28
CA ASN A 230 15.77 28.65 12.09
C ASN A 230 14.95 27.67 11.22
N LEU A 231 13.62 27.83 11.17
CA LEU A 231 12.76 26.97 10.36
C LEU A 231 12.88 27.18 8.85
N LYS A 232 13.24 28.39 8.39
CA LYS A 232 13.52 28.65 6.98
C LYS A 232 14.90 28.10 6.61
N GLN A 233 14.94 26.89 6.07
CA GLN A 233 16.18 26.19 5.70
C GLN A 233 15.90 25.07 4.69
N GLN A 234 16.95 24.40 4.23
CA GLN A 234 16.83 23.25 3.33
C GLN A 234 16.03 22.09 3.99
N PRO A 235 15.30 21.29 3.20
CA PRO A 235 14.42 20.25 3.72
C PRO A 235 15.10 19.29 4.71
N ASN A 236 16.30 18.79 4.40
CA ASN A 236 17.03 17.89 5.32
C ASN A 236 17.39 18.57 6.65
N GLY A 237 17.60 19.90 6.65
CA GLY A 237 17.80 20.68 7.87
C GLY A 237 16.53 20.76 8.71
N ILE A 238 15.38 21.02 8.08
CA ILE A 238 14.07 21.01 8.74
C ILE A 238 13.79 19.64 9.36
N PHE A 239 13.94 18.55 8.59
CA PHE A 239 13.70 17.21 9.12
C PHE A 239 14.68 16.84 10.22
N THR A 240 15.95 17.22 10.12
CA THR A 240 16.92 17.01 11.22
C THR A 240 16.46 17.73 12.48
N TYR A 241 15.97 18.97 12.36
CA TYR A 241 15.42 19.69 13.50
C TYR A 241 14.19 18.98 14.09
N LEU A 242 13.21 18.62 13.25
CA LEU A 242 11.93 18.05 13.70
C LEU A 242 12.04 16.62 14.26
N ILE A 243 12.84 15.74 13.64
CA ILE A 243 12.86 14.31 13.99
C ILE A 243 14.04 13.92 14.87
N VAL A 244 15.11 14.73 14.90
CA VAL A 244 16.28 14.49 15.76
C VAL A 244 16.27 15.46 16.93
N ILE A 245 16.31 16.77 16.68
CA ILE A 245 16.52 17.77 17.74
C ILE A 245 15.30 17.88 18.67
N LEU A 246 14.09 18.07 18.12
CA LEU A 246 12.87 18.16 18.93
C LEU A 246 12.48 16.83 19.61
N GLY A 247 13.05 15.71 19.14
CA GLY A 247 12.81 14.38 19.69
C GLY A 247 13.96 13.85 20.55
N ASP A 248 14.99 14.65 20.82
CA ASP A 248 16.10 14.28 21.69
C ASP A 248 15.68 14.48 23.17
N PRO A 249 15.70 13.42 24.00
CA PRO A 249 15.38 13.53 25.42
C PRO A 249 16.23 14.54 26.20
N ILE A 250 17.48 14.78 25.76
CA ILE A 250 18.40 15.75 26.37
C ILE A 250 17.98 17.18 26.02
N MET A 251 17.45 17.40 24.82
CA MET A 251 17.02 18.72 24.35
C MET A 251 15.59 19.07 24.77
N ALA A 252 14.77 18.07 25.10
CA ALA A 252 13.35 18.23 25.43
C ALA A 252 13.08 19.26 26.55
N ASP A 253 13.96 19.34 27.56
CA ASP A 253 13.82 20.30 28.67
C ASP A 253 14.21 21.75 28.30
N TYR A 254 14.91 21.94 27.18
CA TYR A 254 15.40 23.24 26.71
C TYR A 254 14.57 23.81 25.56
N LEU A 255 13.64 23.02 25.00
CA LEU A 255 12.85 23.38 23.84
C LEU A 255 11.38 23.59 24.25
N PRO A 256 10.70 24.59 23.67
CA PRO A 256 9.31 24.88 24.00
C PRO A 256 8.31 23.87 23.41
N ILE A 257 8.79 22.99 22.52
CA ILE A 257 8.01 21.92 21.89
C ILE A 257 8.84 20.64 21.94
N ASN A 258 8.24 19.57 22.48
CA ASN A 258 8.77 18.22 22.40
C ASN A 258 8.00 17.46 21.33
N LEU A 259 8.72 16.94 20.32
CA LEU A 259 8.13 16.19 19.21
C LEU A 259 8.92 14.88 19.02
N PRO A 260 8.62 13.82 19.80
CA PRO A 260 9.40 12.59 19.80
C PRO A 260 8.99 11.66 18.64
N VAL A 261 9.10 12.15 17.40
CA VAL A 261 8.65 11.45 16.18
C VAL A 261 9.20 10.03 16.08
N GLN A 262 10.51 9.84 16.31
CA GLN A 262 11.12 8.51 16.24
C GLN A 262 10.52 7.54 17.28
N LYS A 263 10.19 8.04 18.47
CA LYS A 263 9.55 7.26 19.52
C LYS A 263 8.13 6.89 19.10
N TRP A 264 7.38 7.83 18.55
CA TRP A 264 6.03 7.57 18.02
C TRP A 264 6.06 6.49 16.94
N ILE A 265 6.98 6.57 15.97
CA ILE A 265 7.14 5.52 14.95
C ILE A 265 7.44 4.17 15.60
N SER A 266 8.32 4.12 16.61
CA SER A 266 8.62 2.88 17.36
C SER A 266 7.47 2.33 18.20
N ASN A 267 6.50 3.17 18.54
CA ASN A 267 5.29 2.79 19.24
C ASN A 267 4.14 2.48 18.27
N LEU A 268 4.30 2.75 16.96
CA LEU A 268 3.30 2.39 15.95
C LEU A 268 3.61 1.05 15.29
N LEU A 269 4.88 0.79 15.01
CA LEU A 269 5.34 -0.41 14.32
C LEU A 269 6.42 -1.10 15.16
N LYS A 270 6.25 -2.40 15.39
CA LYS A 270 7.24 -3.22 16.10
C LYS A 270 8.16 -3.95 15.13
N SER A 271 7.57 -4.64 14.16
CA SER A 271 8.32 -5.45 13.19
C SER A 271 7.52 -5.68 11.92
N VAL A 272 8.23 -6.06 10.87
CA VAL A 272 7.68 -6.53 9.60
C VAL A 272 8.29 -7.89 9.29
N THR A 273 7.49 -8.84 8.85
CA THR A 273 7.94 -10.15 8.40
C THR A 273 7.63 -10.33 6.94
N ALA A 274 8.67 -10.57 6.14
CA ALA A 274 8.54 -10.99 4.76
C ALA A 274 8.55 -12.52 4.71
N LYS A 275 7.45 -13.12 4.23
CA LYS A 275 7.34 -14.56 4.05
C LYS A 275 8.03 -14.99 2.74
N PRO A 276 8.48 -16.26 2.64
CA PRO A 276 9.04 -16.81 1.40
C PRO A 276 8.10 -16.77 0.19
N ASN A 277 6.81 -16.76 0.45
CA ASN A 277 5.74 -16.73 -0.54
C ASN A 277 5.35 -15.31 -0.99
N GLY A 278 6.20 -14.31 -0.80
CA GLY A 278 5.88 -12.93 -1.15
C GLY A 278 4.84 -12.27 -0.24
N GLY A 279 4.19 -12.97 0.69
CA GLY A 279 3.36 -12.35 1.71
C GLY A 279 4.19 -11.50 2.67
N MET A 280 3.63 -10.40 3.17
CA MET A 280 4.28 -9.56 4.16
C MET A 280 3.27 -9.14 5.22
N TYR A 281 3.67 -9.19 6.49
CA TYR A 281 2.82 -8.78 7.60
C TYR A 281 3.61 -8.00 8.66
N ALA A 282 2.93 -7.09 9.34
CA ALA A 282 3.48 -6.27 10.39
C ALA A 282 2.89 -6.62 11.77
N ILE A 283 3.70 -6.45 12.81
CA ILE A 283 3.25 -6.35 14.19
C ILE A 283 3.18 -4.87 14.55
N TYR A 284 2.00 -4.38 14.90
CA TYR A 284 1.72 -2.95 15.00
C TYR A 284 0.88 -2.63 16.24
N SER A 285 0.83 -1.35 16.63
CA SER A 285 0.00 -0.90 17.75
C SER A 285 -1.41 -0.54 17.28
N TYR A 286 -2.45 -1.17 17.84
CA TYR A 286 -3.84 -0.90 17.49
C TYR A 286 -4.51 0.19 18.34
N SER A 287 -3.88 0.65 19.43
CA SER A 287 -4.51 1.58 20.38
C SER A 287 -4.61 3.03 19.87
N GLY A 288 -3.80 3.39 18.86
CA GLY A 288 -3.61 4.78 18.44
C GLY A 288 -2.99 5.68 19.51
N ASP A 289 -2.59 5.12 20.66
CA ASP A 289 -1.83 5.77 21.71
C ASP A 289 -0.35 5.73 21.32
N LEU A 290 0.22 6.91 21.05
CA LEU A 290 1.60 7.08 20.60
C LEU A 290 2.63 6.94 21.73
N GLU A 291 2.18 6.87 22.98
CA GLU A 291 3.04 6.75 24.17
C GLU A 291 2.96 5.34 24.77
N HIS A 292 1.76 4.75 24.82
CA HIS A 292 1.50 3.43 25.40
C HIS A 292 0.92 2.47 24.34
N PRO A 293 1.79 1.84 23.52
CA PRO A 293 1.32 0.98 22.45
C PRO A 293 0.63 -0.28 22.97
N GLN A 294 -0.46 -0.67 22.32
CA GLN A 294 -1.08 -1.98 22.50
C GLN A 294 -0.88 -2.78 21.22
N TRP A 295 -0.06 -3.82 21.30
CA TRP A 295 0.37 -4.58 20.14
C TRP A 295 -0.71 -5.53 19.65
N SER A 296 -0.79 -5.67 18.32
CA SER A 296 -1.50 -6.78 17.67
C SER A 296 -1.03 -8.12 18.22
N SER A 297 -1.83 -9.18 17.98
CA SER A 297 -1.39 -10.55 18.28
C SER A 297 -0.09 -10.90 17.52
N SER A 298 0.50 -12.04 17.86
CA SER A 298 1.65 -12.60 17.15
C SER A 298 1.40 -12.83 15.65
N ASP A 299 0.14 -13.01 15.27
CA ASP A 299 -0.28 -13.21 13.88
C ASP A 299 -0.27 -11.89 13.10
N GLY A 300 -0.37 -10.75 13.79
CA GLY A 300 -0.26 -9.44 13.17
C GLY A 300 -1.42 -9.09 12.24
N MET A 301 -1.11 -8.38 11.16
CA MET A 301 -2.07 -8.13 10.06
C MET A 301 -2.25 -9.38 9.18
N PRO A 302 -3.35 -9.49 8.42
CA PRO A 302 -3.51 -10.55 7.42
C PRO A 302 -2.32 -10.56 6.45
N HIS A 303 -1.77 -11.74 6.16
CA HIS A 303 -0.47 -11.87 5.51
C HIS A 303 -0.55 -11.76 3.98
N ASN A 304 -1.76 -11.81 3.42
CA ASN A 304 -2.04 -11.45 2.02
C ASN A 304 -2.49 -9.99 1.84
N ALA A 305 -2.59 -9.20 2.93
CA ALA A 305 -2.99 -7.79 2.83
C ALA A 305 -1.90 -6.92 2.20
N MET A 306 -0.64 -7.29 2.40
CA MET A 306 0.52 -6.71 1.71
C MET A 306 1.36 -7.85 1.15
N ARG A 307 1.79 -7.70 -0.09
CA ARG A 307 2.63 -8.67 -0.79
C ARG A 307 3.81 -7.95 -1.41
N TYR A 308 4.91 -8.66 -1.61
CA TYR A 308 6.10 -8.14 -2.26
C TYR A 308 6.59 -9.08 -3.35
N TYR A 309 7.24 -8.49 -4.35
CA TYR A 309 8.03 -9.21 -5.32
C TYR A 309 9.25 -8.38 -5.69
N TYR A 310 10.31 -9.04 -6.15
CA TYR A 310 11.54 -8.37 -6.53
C TYR A 310 11.41 -7.73 -7.91
N ASP A 311 11.96 -6.54 -8.07
CA ASP A 311 12.01 -5.89 -9.38
C ASP A 311 12.71 -6.81 -10.40
N PRO A 312 12.14 -7.05 -11.59
CA PRO A 312 12.73 -7.96 -12.58
C PRO A 312 14.09 -7.49 -13.12
N GLU A 313 14.34 -6.17 -13.16
CA GLU A 313 15.57 -5.58 -13.69
C GLU A 313 16.62 -5.34 -12.60
N LYS A 314 16.18 -5.02 -11.39
CA LYS A 314 17.03 -4.68 -10.23
C LYS A 314 16.63 -5.46 -8.97
N PRO A 315 16.62 -6.81 -9.01
CA PRO A 315 16.12 -7.63 -7.91
C PRO A 315 16.95 -7.51 -6.63
N ASP A 316 18.17 -6.96 -6.70
CA ASP A 316 19.08 -6.81 -5.58
C ASP A 316 19.00 -5.44 -4.89
N GLU A 317 18.24 -4.51 -5.48
CA GLU A 317 18.12 -3.12 -5.00
C GLU A 317 16.66 -2.68 -4.83
N LYS A 318 15.72 -3.34 -5.52
CA LYS A 318 14.33 -2.92 -5.58
C LYS A 318 13.32 -4.06 -5.40
N ILE A 319 12.22 -3.71 -4.74
CA ILE A 319 11.01 -4.52 -4.68
C ILE A 319 9.80 -3.67 -5.06
N HIS A 320 8.70 -4.33 -5.34
CA HIS A 320 7.38 -3.72 -5.43
C HIS A 320 6.51 -4.23 -4.29
N LEU A 321 5.86 -3.31 -3.58
CA LEU A 321 4.87 -3.61 -2.54
C LEU A 321 3.47 -3.50 -3.11
N GLU A 322 2.80 -4.64 -3.23
CA GLU A 322 1.40 -4.72 -3.61
C GLU A 322 0.51 -4.71 -2.38
N LEU A 323 -0.55 -3.92 -2.41
CA LEU A 323 -1.56 -3.88 -1.37
C LEU A 323 -2.82 -4.56 -1.90
N ASN A 324 -3.46 -5.38 -1.06
CA ASN A 324 -4.76 -5.94 -1.40
C ASN A 324 -5.80 -4.82 -1.57
N SER A 325 -6.69 -4.97 -2.55
CA SER A 325 -7.75 -4.00 -2.85
C SER A 325 -8.66 -3.72 -1.65
N GLY A 326 -8.99 -4.75 -0.86
CA GLY A 326 -9.79 -4.60 0.36
C GLY A 326 -9.12 -3.68 1.37
N LEU A 327 -7.84 -3.93 1.68
CA LEU A 327 -7.03 -3.08 2.55
C LEU A 327 -6.99 -1.63 2.02
N LEU A 328 -6.81 -1.45 0.72
CA LEU A 328 -6.76 -0.13 0.09
C LEU A 328 -8.07 0.65 0.27
N ILE A 329 -9.19 -0.03 0.09
CA ILE A 329 -10.54 0.53 0.29
C ILE A 329 -10.75 0.91 1.75
N ASP A 330 -10.38 0.04 2.70
CA ASP A 330 -10.53 0.33 4.14
C ASP A 330 -9.70 1.55 4.57
N ILE A 331 -8.47 1.65 4.07
CA ILE A 331 -7.60 2.80 4.26
C ILE A 331 -8.30 4.07 3.76
N ILE A 332 -8.81 4.05 2.53
CA ILE A 332 -9.48 5.19 1.91
C ILE A 332 -10.76 5.57 2.67
N GLN A 333 -11.60 4.59 3.02
CA GLN A 333 -12.82 4.82 3.80
C GLN A 333 -12.51 5.41 5.18
N GLY A 334 -11.42 4.96 5.82
CA GLY A 334 -10.94 5.51 7.08
C GLY A 334 -10.53 6.98 7.01
N PHE A 335 -10.12 7.47 5.84
CA PHE A 335 -9.76 8.88 5.61
C PHE A 335 -10.97 9.77 5.33
N ILE A 336 -12.04 9.24 4.75
CA ILE A 336 -13.19 10.04 4.34
C ILE A 336 -14.12 10.23 5.54
N THR A 337 -13.84 11.28 6.32
CA THR A 337 -14.84 11.83 7.24
C THR A 337 -15.79 12.74 6.46
N PRO A 338 -17.12 12.65 6.68
CA PRO A 338 -18.07 13.55 6.04
C PRO A 338 -17.80 14.97 6.54
N VAL A 339 -17.06 15.75 5.75
CA VAL A 339 -16.91 17.18 5.98
C VAL A 339 -18.30 17.79 5.86
N SER A 340 -18.71 18.48 6.92
CA SER A 340 -20.03 19.10 7.06
C SER A 340 -20.39 19.90 5.82
N ARG A 341 -21.66 19.77 5.40
CA ARG A 341 -22.28 20.43 4.24
C ARG A 341 -22.18 21.96 4.35
N GLY A 342 -21.08 22.53 3.89
CA GLY A 342 -21.03 23.91 3.42
C GLY A 342 -21.50 23.96 1.97
N THR A 343 -22.18 25.03 1.57
CA THR A 343 -22.63 25.29 0.18
C THR A 343 -21.42 25.45 -0.76
N ARG A 344 -20.85 24.32 -1.21
CA ARG A 344 -19.71 24.24 -2.15
C ARG A 344 -20.04 24.61 -3.61
N ALA A 345 -21.21 25.20 -3.86
CA ALA A 345 -21.73 25.45 -5.20
C ALA A 345 -21.02 26.59 -5.96
N GLU A 346 -20.19 27.39 -5.28
CA GLU A 346 -19.53 28.57 -5.87
C GLU A 346 -18.05 28.35 -6.23
N ILE A 347 -17.44 27.21 -5.88
CA ILE A 347 -16.01 26.95 -6.15
C ILE A 347 -15.86 26.29 -7.53
N ASP A 348 -15.09 26.91 -8.43
CA ASP A 348 -14.67 26.31 -9.68
C ASP A 348 -13.51 25.32 -9.43
N TYR A 349 -13.80 24.03 -9.58
CA TYR A 349 -12.84 22.95 -9.41
C TYR A 349 -12.20 22.50 -10.73
N GLY A 350 -12.40 23.21 -11.84
CA GLY A 350 -11.92 22.78 -13.16
C GLY A 350 -10.43 22.46 -13.19
N ASN A 351 -9.59 23.41 -12.76
CA ASN A 351 -8.14 23.22 -12.68
C ASN A 351 -7.74 22.16 -11.64
N THR A 352 -8.37 22.20 -10.46
CA THR A 352 -8.15 21.23 -9.37
C THR A 352 -8.38 19.79 -9.84
N LYS A 353 -9.44 19.55 -10.63
CA LYS A 353 -9.75 18.23 -11.20
C LYS A 353 -8.71 17.80 -12.22
N GLU A 354 -8.19 18.70 -13.05
CA GLU A 354 -7.12 18.36 -13.99
C GLU A 354 -5.81 18.02 -13.29
N ILE A 355 -5.43 18.75 -12.24
CA ILE A 355 -4.27 18.42 -11.40
C ILE A 355 -4.50 17.06 -10.71
N ALA A 356 -5.69 16.83 -10.16
CA ALA A 356 -6.04 15.56 -9.53
C ALA A 356 -5.97 14.39 -10.53
N LYS A 357 -6.44 14.55 -11.77
CA LYS A 357 -6.27 13.54 -12.84
C LYS A 357 -4.80 13.24 -13.13
N GLN A 358 -3.92 14.25 -13.12
CA GLN A 358 -2.49 14.04 -13.29
C GLN A 358 -1.89 13.26 -12.12
N LEU A 359 -2.31 13.55 -10.89
CA LEU A 359 -1.90 12.78 -9.71
C LEU A 359 -2.38 11.32 -9.82
N VAL A 360 -3.63 11.09 -10.23
CA VAL A 360 -4.17 9.73 -10.45
C VAL A 360 -3.35 8.97 -11.49
N LYS A 361 -2.92 9.61 -12.58
CA LYS A 361 -2.04 8.99 -13.58
C LYS A 361 -0.68 8.55 -13.03
N LEU A 362 -0.19 9.17 -11.94
CA LEU A 362 1.01 8.71 -11.23
C LEU A 362 0.71 7.53 -10.30
N LEU A 363 -0.46 7.52 -9.66
CA LEU A 363 -0.84 6.52 -8.68
C LEU A 363 -1.31 5.20 -9.30
N VAL A 364 -2.07 5.24 -10.39
CA VAL A 364 -2.62 4.02 -11.04
C VAL A 364 -1.53 3.01 -11.39
N PRO A 365 -0.40 3.37 -12.04
CA PRO A 365 0.66 2.41 -12.31
C PRO A 365 1.26 1.78 -11.05
N MET A 366 1.27 2.49 -9.91
CA MET A 366 1.76 1.96 -8.64
C MET A 366 0.75 1.03 -7.97
N LEU A 367 -0.56 1.23 -8.21
CA LEU A 367 -1.60 0.29 -7.78
C LEU A 367 -1.60 -0.98 -8.65
N GLU A 368 -1.36 -0.82 -9.96
CA GLU A 368 -1.30 -1.94 -10.90
C GLU A 368 -0.06 -2.82 -10.70
N LYS A 369 1.11 -2.19 -10.53
CA LYS A 369 2.40 -2.90 -10.44
C LYS A 369 2.84 -3.11 -8.99
N GLY A 370 2.26 -2.42 -8.03
CA GLY A 370 2.82 -2.32 -6.69
C GLY A 370 3.82 -1.17 -6.57
N ILE A 371 3.92 -0.67 -5.34
CA ILE A 371 4.63 0.54 -4.98
C ILE A 371 6.14 0.26 -5.03
N PRO A 372 6.90 0.93 -5.90
CA PRO A 372 8.32 0.69 -6.02
C PRO A 372 9.03 1.13 -4.75
N CYS A 373 9.86 0.26 -4.19
CA CYS A 373 10.65 0.51 -3.01
C CYS A 373 12.11 0.13 -3.26
N ASP A 374 13.02 1.01 -2.87
CA ASP A 374 14.44 0.66 -2.79
C ASP A 374 14.70 -0.04 -1.46
N TYR A 375 15.59 -1.03 -1.47
CA TYR A 375 16.06 -1.68 -0.26
C TYR A 375 17.57 -1.86 -0.24
N GLU A 376 18.16 -1.78 0.95
CA GLU A 376 19.58 -2.05 1.18
C GLU A 376 19.74 -3.07 2.30
N LEU A 377 20.46 -4.15 2.02
CA LEU A 377 20.81 -5.18 3.00
C LEU A 377 22.29 -5.10 3.36
N ASN A 378 22.60 -4.99 4.64
CA ASN A 378 23.96 -5.04 5.17
C ASN A 378 24.02 -5.93 6.41
N GLY A 379 24.24 -7.23 6.19
CA GLY A 379 24.11 -8.25 7.24
C GLY A 379 22.71 -8.25 7.83
N ASP A 380 22.63 -8.05 9.13
CA ASP A 380 21.36 -8.02 9.89
C ASP A 380 20.68 -6.64 9.86
N LYS A 381 21.04 -5.75 8.95
CA LYS A 381 20.43 -4.42 8.80
C LYS A 381 19.72 -4.30 7.46
N LEU A 382 18.48 -3.84 7.50
CA LEU A 382 17.67 -3.55 6.33
C LEU A 382 17.28 -2.07 6.34
N ILE A 383 17.47 -1.39 5.22
CA ILE A 383 16.84 -0.11 4.93
C ILE A 383 15.80 -0.37 3.84
N LEU A 384 14.58 0.11 4.04
CA LEU A 384 13.51 0.03 3.04
C LEU A 384 12.88 1.41 2.90
N ASN A 385 12.85 1.95 1.69
CA ASN A 385 12.25 3.25 1.38
C ASN A 385 11.41 3.18 0.11
N ILE A 386 10.39 4.04 0.01
CA ILE A 386 9.70 4.26 -1.27
C ILE A 386 10.73 4.78 -2.28
N ASP A 387 10.64 4.35 -3.53
CA ASP A 387 11.49 4.87 -4.61
C ASP A 387 11.48 6.41 -4.60
N GLY A 388 12.69 6.96 -4.58
CA GLY A 388 12.84 8.39 -4.31
C GLY A 388 12.32 9.30 -5.43
N VAL A 389 12.30 8.82 -6.67
CA VAL A 389 11.77 9.57 -7.83
C VAL A 389 10.25 9.53 -7.79
N ALA A 390 9.68 8.34 -7.57
CA ALA A 390 8.24 8.13 -7.43
C ALA A 390 7.64 9.02 -6.32
N LEU A 391 8.28 9.04 -5.14
CA LEU A 391 7.82 9.87 -4.03
C LEU A 391 7.92 11.36 -4.33
N ARG A 392 9.03 11.81 -4.93
CA ARG A 392 9.20 13.22 -5.36
C ARG A 392 8.07 13.64 -6.30
N ASP A 393 7.76 12.84 -7.32
CA ASP A 393 6.77 13.18 -8.34
C ASP A 393 5.36 13.26 -7.77
N ILE A 394 5.02 12.33 -6.86
CA ILE A 394 3.76 12.37 -6.11
C ILE A 394 3.70 13.64 -5.25
N LEU A 395 4.74 13.93 -4.47
CA LEU A 395 4.80 15.11 -3.62
C LEU A 395 4.69 16.40 -4.44
N ALA A 396 5.35 16.48 -5.60
CA ALA A 396 5.28 17.62 -6.50
C ALA A 396 3.84 17.88 -6.96
N LYS A 397 3.12 16.83 -7.36
CA LYS A 397 1.71 16.95 -7.75
C LYS A 397 0.77 17.24 -6.58
N LEU A 398 1.03 16.67 -5.40
CA LEU A 398 0.27 16.98 -4.19
C LEU A 398 0.44 18.44 -3.76
N VAL A 399 1.67 18.97 -3.84
CA VAL A 399 1.94 20.37 -3.51
C VAL A 399 1.34 21.32 -4.54
N GLU A 400 1.36 20.95 -5.83
CA GLU A 400 0.64 21.70 -6.87
C GLU A 400 -0.87 21.73 -6.60
N LEU A 401 -1.46 20.58 -6.27
CA LEU A 401 -2.86 20.47 -5.89
C LEU A 401 -3.17 21.31 -4.65
N ALA A 402 -2.37 21.21 -3.59
CA ALA A 402 -2.55 21.97 -2.37
C ALA A 402 -2.38 23.49 -2.58
N ASN A 403 -1.65 23.90 -3.64
CA ASN A 403 -1.49 25.30 -3.98
C ASN A 403 -2.61 25.87 -4.86
N ASP A 404 -3.46 25.02 -5.44
CA ASP A 404 -4.61 25.42 -6.23
C ASP A 404 -5.62 26.25 -5.39
N PRO A 405 -6.18 27.35 -5.92
CA PRO A 405 -7.09 28.21 -5.16
C PRO A 405 -8.30 27.49 -4.52
N ALA A 406 -8.88 26.52 -5.23
CA ALA A 406 -10.01 25.76 -4.70
C ALA A 406 -9.58 24.86 -3.54
N ALA A 407 -8.43 24.18 -3.68
CA ALA A 407 -7.87 23.35 -2.62
C ALA A 407 -7.46 24.18 -1.39
N LYS A 408 -6.89 25.37 -1.58
CA LYS A 408 -6.55 26.29 -0.48
C LYS A 408 -7.78 26.67 0.35
N THR A 409 -8.92 26.86 -0.29
CA THR A 409 -10.19 27.12 0.42
C THR A 409 -10.53 25.96 1.35
N VAL A 410 -10.47 24.72 0.83
CA VAL A 410 -10.74 23.51 1.63
C VAL A 410 -9.73 23.33 2.77
N ILE A 411 -8.44 23.55 2.51
CA ILE A 411 -7.38 23.47 3.53
C ILE A 411 -7.63 24.49 4.64
N ASN A 412 -7.98 25.74 4.29
CA ASN A 412 -8.23 26.80 5.27
C ASN A 412 -9.46 26.51 6.13
N GLU A 413 -10.55 26.01 5.53
CA GLU A 413 -11.74 25.56 6.26
C GLU A 413 -11.41 24.40 7.20
N PHE A 414 -10.59 23.44 6.75
CA PHE A 414 -10.14 22.34 7.58
C PHE A 414 -9.31 22.83 8.77
N LEU A 415 -8.34 23.71 8.54
CA LEU A 415 -7.51 24.28 9.62
C LEU A 415 -8.36 25.02 10.66
N ASP A 416 -9.38 25.78 10.25
CA ASP A 416 -10.32 26.40 11.20
C ASP A 416 -11.08 25.36 12.02
N SER A 417 -11.57 24.30 11.36
CA SER A 417 -12.34 23.23 12.02
C SER A 417 -11.51 22.47 13.07
N GLN A 418 -10.19 22.43 12.91
CA GLN A 418 -9.27 21.74 13.81
C GLN A 418 -8.66 22.66 14.88
N SER A 419 -9.13 23.90 15.01
CA SER A 419 -8.52 24.92 15.88
C SER A 419 -7.06 25.23 15.53
N LEU A 420 -6.68 25.04 14.27
CA LEU A 420 -5.35 25.32 13.72
C LEU A 420 -5.34 26.59 12.85
N GLY A 421 -6.41 27.40 12.91
CA GLY A 421 -6.57 28.62 12.10
C GLY A 421 -5.43 29.64 12.28
N ALA A 422 -4.79 29.68 13.45
CA ALA A 422 -3.64 30.53 13.72
C ALA A 422 -2.41 30.21 12.84
N TYR A 423 -2.32 28.99 12.29
CA TYR A 423 -1.20 28.55 11.47
C TYR A 423 -1.46 28.65 9.96
N LYS A 424 -2.58 29.27 9.53
CA LYS A 424 -2.90 29.39 8.10
C LYS A 424 -1.82 30.10 7.29
N GLU A 425 -1.24 31.17 7.82
CA GLU A 425 -0.16 31.91 7.14
C GLU A 425 1.10 31.05 7.03
N ASN A 426 1.45 30.33 8.10
CA ASN A 426 2.56 29.37 8.11
C ASN A 426 2.38 28.27 7.06
N ILE A 427 1.19 27.65 7.02
CA ILE A 427 0.88 26.60 6.04
C ILE A 427 0.88 27.15 4.61
N ALA A 428 0.32 28.35 4.40
CA ALA A 428 0.34 28.99 3.08
C ALA A 428 1.77 29.27 2.60
N LEU A 429 2.65 29.76 3.49
CA LEU A 429 4.05 30.02 3.19
C LEU A 429 4.81 28.73 2.90
N LEU A 430 4.62 27.69 3.73
CA LEU A 430 5.17 26.36 3.54
C LEU A 430 4.80 25.83 2.15
N LEU A 431 3.51 25.81 1.84
CA LEU A 431 3.01 25.33 0.55
C LEU A 431 3.57 26.15 -0.62
N SER A 432 3.73 27.46 -0.48
CA SER A 432 4.26 28.30 -1.56
C SER A 432 5.75 28.10 -1.86
N THR A 433 6.53 27.62 -0.89
CA THR A 433 7.99 27.44 -1.04
C THR A 433 8.39 26.02 -1.44
N LEU A 434 7.58 25.02 -1.08
CA LEU A 434 7.77 23.61 -1.45
C LEU A 434 7.97 23.33 -2.96
N PRO A 435 7.28 23.98 -3.92
CA PRO A 435 7.43 23.68 -5.34
C PRO A 435 8.87 23.80 -5.84
N ASN A 436 9.61 24.81 -5.36
CA ASN A 436 11.00 25.00 -5.78
C ASN A 436 11.92 23.92 -5.19
N ALA A 437 11.67 23.48 -3.96
CA ALA A 437 12.45 22.40 -3.32
C ALA A 437 12.18 21.02 -3.94
N LEU A 438 11.00 20.80 -4.51
CA LEU A 438 10.68 19.58 -5.24
C LEU A 438 11.18 19.59 -6.70
N LYS A 439 11.56 20.77 -7.21
CA LYS A 439 11.99 20.96 -8.60
C LYS A 439 13.49 21.11 -8.76
N TYR A 440 14.14 21.86 -7.87
CA TYR A 440 15.54 22.24 -8.02
C TYR A 440 16.40 21.76 -6.85
N GLN A 441 17.68 21.51 -7.13
CA GLN A 441 18.68 21.32 -6.08
C GLN A 441 19.03 22.65 -5.39
N ASN A 442 19.15 23.74 -6.17
CA ASN A 442 19.46 25.07 -5.66
C ASN A 442 18.49 26.10 -6.26
N TYR A 443 18.17 27.14 -5.50
CA TYR A 443 17.28 28.21 -5.96
C TYR A 443 17.70 29.55 -5.36
N ASP A 444 17.91 30.55 -6.22
CA ASP A 444 18.16 31.92 -5.79
C ASP A 444 16.84 32.69 -5.76
N GLU A 445 16.33 32.94 -4.56
CA GLU A 445 15.10 33.70 -4.34
C GLU A 445 15.16 35.12 -4.91
N LYS A 446 16.34 35.74 -5.00
CA LYS A 446 16.48 37.14 -5.47
C LYS A 446 16.34 37.23 -6.99
N SER A 447 16.93 36.28 -7.72
CA SER A 447 16.85 36.25 -9.18
C SER A 447 15.68 35.42 -9.71
N GLY A 448 15.06 34.58 -8.87
CA GLY A 448 14.01 33.65 -9.27
C GLY A 448 14.53 32.49 -10.13
N VAL A 449 15.84 32.22 -10.10
CA VAL A 449 16.49 31.22 -10.95
C VAL A 449 16.87 29.99 -10.13
N GLY A 450 16.38 28.81 -10.57
CA GLY A 450 16.78 27.51 -10.04
C GLY A 450 17.94 26.89 -10.83
N SER A 451 18.74 26.05 -10.18
CA SER A 451 19.80 25.26 -10.82
C SER A 451 19.90 23.85 -10.24
N GLY A 452 20.24 22.88 -11.11
CA GLY A 452 20.14 21.46 -10.81
C GLY A 452 18.68 20.99 -10.69
N GLU A 453 18.45 19.70 -10.84
CA GLU A 453 17.15 19.07 -10.63
C GLU A 453 17.15 18.40 -9.25
N CYS A 454 16.06 18.54 -8.49
CA CYS A 454 15.85 17.69 -7.31
C CYS A 454 15.61 16.26 -7.80
N THR A 455 16.59 15.36 -7.70
CA THR A 455 16.48 14.04 -8.33
C THR A 455 15.64 13.05 -7.55
N TYR A 456 15.54 13.21 -6.22
CA TYR A 456 14.76 12.31 -5.37
C TYR A 456 14.29 12.95 -4.06
N VAL A 457 13.25 12.36 -3.48
CA VAL A 457 12.88 12.49 -2.06
C VAL A 457 12.77 11.07 -1.51
N LYS A 458 13.70 10.66 -0.63
CA LYS A 458 13.66 9.35 0.02
C LYS A 458 13.07 9.46 1.42
N LEU A 459 12.21 8.51 1.74
CA LEU A 459 11.53 8.38 3.02
C LEU A 459 11.40 6.89 3.30
N GLY A 460 11.97 6.45 4.41
CA GLY A 460 12.04 5.02 4.70
C GLY A 460 12.25 4.70 6.16
N LEU A 461 12.30 3.40 6.42
CA LEU A 461 12.48 2.82 7.73
C LEU A 461 13.76 1.97 7.74
N LYS A 462 14.41 1.96 8.90
CA LYS A 462 15.53 1.08 9.21
C LYS A 462 15.05 -0.05 10.09
N PHE A 463 15.50 -1.24 9.79
CA PHE A 463 15.18 -2.46 10.50
C PHE A 463 16.45 -3.25 10.82
N VAL A 464 16.32 -4.15 11.79
CA VAL A 464 17.34 -5.10 12.20
C VAL A 464 16.76 -6.51 12.28
N LYS A 465 17.54 -7.50 11.86
CA LYS A 465 17.22 -8.92 12.04
C LYS A 465 17.61 -9.31 13.47
N GLU A 466 16.74 -10.06 14.15
CA GLU A 466 17.01 -10.61 15.48
C GLU A 466 18.04 -11.73 15.47
#